data_AF-A0A936AB44-F1
#
_entry.id   AF-A0A936AB44-F1
#
_cell.length_a   1.000
_cell.length_b   1.000
_cell.length_c   1.000
_cell.angle_alpha   90.00
_cell.angle_beta   90.00
_cell.angle_gamma   90.00
#
_symmetry.space_group_name_H-M   'P 1'
#
loop_
_entity.id
_entity.type
_entity.pdbx_description
1 polymer ?
#
loop_
_entity_poly.entity_id
_entity_poly.type
_entity_poly.pdbx_seq_one_letter_code
_entity_poly.pdbx_strand_id
1 'polypeptide(L)'
;MLDALDETPERRNQLTAGALRRIDVRHKALSCLQATGAIGVSAGLIALAAPGIGNYPLLAWVAFAPWLASLSRLAPAAGALSGLVMGMAYIAPGRWSTFNSAIAAAGYQGDKLVAYTLLFFLIFAIPLRCLVPWIGALQCLRAVDCSGSRCCVPRFFASLICGIWSPFAYTPASMIVEHAPMLQLAAIGGEPLVLFVVLWPSALLAGLLQSQRPMRQRIFALVPMALCLLAIAGQGYWRINALEQAEANGAGIRLSAMPLQLDLPALASPIMLTRDRAHSTLSALELSRDGLQRAPNCELVVWPETPLQSVHQEQLCAAGPQLANKLGLPLMMQCQRRNGARNQLTAEWLRPGQTETPFHAKSSLVLVRKTIVGRGPLLRRSAR
;
A
#
# COMPACT_ATOMS: atom_id res chain seq x y z
N MET A 1 74.21 23.12 -17.78
CA MET A 1 73.09 24.00 -17.38
C MET A 1 72.05 23.89 -18.50
N LEU A 2 70.87 23.35 -18.17
CA LEU A 2 69.90 22.64 -19.03
C LEU A 2 70.22 21.15 -19.23
N ASP A 3 70.20 20.41 -18.12
CA ASP A 3 69.98 18.96 -18.16
C ASP A 3 68.57 18.70 -18.70
N ALA A 4 68.50 18.28 -19.96
CA ALA A 4 67.29 17.76 -20.57
C ALA A 4 66.97 16.42 -19.89
N LEU A 5 66.13 16.48 -18.86
CA LEU A 5 65.52 15.29 -18.25
C LEU A 5 64.65 14.63 -19.32
N ASP A 6 65.19 13.55 -19.87
CA ASP A 6 64.56 12.61 -20.78
C ASP A 6 63.34 11.99 -20.07
N GLU A 7 62.16 12.62 -20.22
CA GLU A 7 60.91 12.08 -19.72
C GLU A 7 60.54 10.84 -20.53
N THR A 8 60.96 9.69 -20.01
CA THR A 8 60.66 8.39 -20.61
C THR A 8 59.15 8.25 -20.87
N PRO A 9 58.75 7.70 -22.04
CA PRO A 9 57.33 7.57 -22.43
C PRO A 9 56.47 6.81 -21.41
N GLU A 10 57.08 5.95 -20.59
CA GLU A 10 56.43 5.29 -19.45
C GLU A 10 55.90 6.27 -18.40
N ARG A 11 56.65 7.33 -18.09
CA ARG A 11 56.25 8.34 -17.10
C ARG A 11 55.04 9.14 -17.60
N ARG A 12 54.95 9.38 -18.91
CA ARG A 12 53.81 10.05 -19.56
C ARG A 12 52.55 9.18 -19.52
N ASN A 13 52.69 7.87 -19.74
CA ASN A 13 51.58 6.91 -19.67
C ASN A 13 51.06 6.72 -18.24
N GLN A 14 51.92 6.77 -17.22
CA GLN A 14 51.50 6.71 -15.82
C GLN A 14 50.73 7.96 -15.39
N LEU A 15 51.16 9.14 -15.84
CA LEU A 15 50.48 10.41 -15.52
C LEU A 15 49.10 10.50 -16.20
N THR A 16 48.95 10.07 -17.45
CA THR A 16 47.66 10.07 -18.16
C THR A 16 46.69 9.03 -17.59
N ALA A 17 47.16 7.82 -17.25
CA ALA A 17 46.34 6.81 -16.58
C ALA A 17 45.85 7.29 -15.21
N GLY A 18 46.70 7.98 -14.44
CA GLY A 18 46.34 8.58 -13.16
C GLY A 18 45.29 9.69 -13.31
N ALA A 19 45.41 10.56 -14.32
CA ALA A 19 44.46 11.63 -14.57
C ALA A 19 43.08 11.10 -15.01
N LEU A 20 43.04 10.13 -15.94
CA LEU A 20 41.80 9.50 -16.41
C LEU A 20 41.06 8.78 -15.27
N ARG A 21 41.80 8.08 -14.39
CA ARG A 21 41.21 7.42 -13.22
C ARG A 21 40.58 8.42 -12.24
N ARG A 22 41.20 9.58 -12.01
CA ARG A 22 40.63 10.63 -11.13
C ARG A 22 39.36 11.26 -11.72
N ILE A 23 39.30 11.45 -13.04
CA ILE A 23 38.12 11.99 -13.72
C ILE A 23 36.94 11.02 -13.60
N ASP A 24 37.17 9.72 -13.81
CA ASP A 24 36.15 8.67 -13.67
C ASP A 24 35.61 8.58 -12.23
N VAL A 25 36.49 8.64 -11.22
CA VAL A 25 36.08 8.61 -9.79
C VAL A 25 35.19 9.81 -9.43
N ARG A 26 35.55 11.03 -9.86
CA ARG A 26 34.73 12.23 -9.59
C ARG A 26 33.36 12.15 -10.27
N HIS A 27 33.31 11.67 -11.51
CA HIS A 27 32.06 11.54 -12.24
C HIS A 27 31.13 10.48 -11.62
N LYS A 28 31.69 9.34 -11.18
CA LYS A 28 30.96 8.30 -10.43
C LYS A 28 30.43 8.81 -9.10
N ALA A 29 31.24 9.55 -8.34
CA ALA A 29 30.83 10.12 -7.06
C ALA A 29 29.67 11.12 -7.23
N LEU A 30 29.76 12.02 -8.21
CA LEU A 30 28.69 12.99 -8.50
C LEU A 30 27.39 12.30 -8.94
N SER A 31 27.47 11.30 -9.81
CA SER A 31 26.31 10.51 -10.24
C SER A 31 25.65 9.77 -9.07
N CYS A 32 26.45 9.21 -8.16
CA CYS A 32 25.94 8.56 -6.95
C CYS A 32 25.23 9.56 -6.03
N LEU A 33 25.82 10.73 -5.78
CA LEU A 33 25.21 11.78 -4.95
C LEU A 33 23.88 12.27 -5.55
N GLN A 34 23.83 12.50 -6.86
CA GLN A 34 22.61 12.89 -7.56
C GLN A 34 21.52 11.81 -7.47
N ALA A 35 21.90 10.53 -7.60
CA ALA A 35 20.95 9.43 -7.47
C ALA A 35 20.41 9.31 -6.05
N THR A 36 21.26 9.44 -5.03
CA THR A 36 20.83 9.46 -3.62
C THR A 36 19.89 10.63 -3.35
N GLY A 37 20.21 11.82 -3.86
CA GLY A 37 19.31 12.98 -3.78
C GLY A 37 17.96 12.73 -4.44
N ALA A 38 17.95 12.12 -5.63
CA ALA A 38 16.73 11.78 -6.34
C ALA A 38 15.87 10.74 -5.60
N ILE A 39 16.50 9.71 -5.00
CA ILE A 39 15.81 8.75 -4.13
C ILE A 39 15.20 9.47 -2.92
N GLY A 40 15.94 10.36 -2.27
CA GLY A 40 15.45 11.15 -1.14
C GLY A 40 14.25 12.03 -1.50
N VAL A 41 14.30 12.72 -2.65
CA VAL A 41 13.16 13.52 -3.16
C VAL A 41 11.96 12.62 -3.44
N SER A 42 12.15 11.49 -4.11
CA SER A 42 11.06 10.54 -4.37
C SER A 42 10.45 9.99 -3.07
N ALA A 43 11.27 9.60 -2.10
CA ALA A 43 10.80 9.14 -0.79
C ALA A 43 9.99 10.21 -0.07
N GLY A 44 10.44 11.47 -0.09
CA GLY A 44 9.72 12.61 0.47
C GLY A 44 8.37 12.83 -0.21
N LEU A 45 8.32 12.81 -1.55
CA LEU A 45 7.08 12.94 -2.30
C LEU A 45 6.09 11.81 -2.03
N ILE A 46 6.57 10.57 -1.86
CA ILE A 46 5.70 9.45 -1.48
C ILE A 46 5.18 9.62 -0.06
N ALA A 47 6.03 10.01 0.89
CA ALA A 47 5.56 10.28 2.25
C ALA A 47 4.50 11.39 2.28
N LEU A 48 4.66 12.42 1.45
CA LEU A 48 3.65 13.48 1.31
C LEU A 48 2.37 13.01 0.61
N ALA A 49 2.47 12.07 -0.33
CA ALA A 49 1.31 11.48 -1.00
C ALA A 49 0.59 10.42 -0.14
N ALA A 50 1.27 9.82 0.83
CA ALA A 50 0.74 8.73 1.62
C ALA A 50 -0.38 9.20 2.57
N PRO A 51 -1.48 8.43 2.68
CA PRO A 51 -2.55 8.73 3.63
C PRO A 51 -2.03 8.60 5.08
N GLY A 52 -2.46 9.53 5.93
CA GLY A 52 -2.06 9.63 7.34
C GLY A 52 -0.73 10.36 7.59
N ILE A 53 0.00 10.77 6.54
CA ILE A 53 1.21 11.60 6.69
C ILE A 53 1.01 12.96 6.03
N GLY A 54 1.04 13.02 4.70
CA GLY A 54 0.91 14.29 3.98
C GLY A 54 -0.46 14.52 3.36
N ASN A 55 -1.19 13.46 3.00
CA ASN A 55 -2.52 13.53 2.39
C ASN A 55 -2.57 14.40 1.12
N TYR A 56 -1.49 14.39 0.31
CA TYR A 56 -1.43 15.06 -0.99
C TYR A 56 -1.45 14.04 -2.14
N PRO A 57 -2.60 13.40 -2.43
CA PRO A 57 -2.68 12.26 -3.36
C PRO A 57 -2.19 12.59 -4.78
N LEU A 58 -2.34 13.84 -5.23
CA LEU A 58 -1.86 14.29 -6.55
C LEU A 58 -0.34 14.18 -6.72
N LEU A 59 0.43 14.22 -5.62
CA LEU A 59 1.88 14.03 -5.66
C LEU A 59 2.25 12.61 -6.09
N ALA A 60 1.38 11.62 -5.90
CA ALA A 60 1.62 10.23 -6.31
C ALA A 60 1.93 10.11 -7.82
N TRP A 61 1.37 11.00 -8.65
CA TRP A 61 1.65 11.03 -10.09
C TRP A 61 3.09 11.36 -10.42
N VAL A 62 3.79 12.14 -9.59
CA VAL A 62 5.16 12.59 -9.86
C VAL A 62 6.19 12.00 -8.91
N ALA A 63 5.74 11.34 -7.84
CA ALA A 63 6.58 10.90 -6.74
C ALA A 63 7.70 9.95 -7.16
N PHE A 64 7.48 9.08 -8.15
CA PHE A 64 8.50 8.15 -8.63
C PHE A 64 9.42 8.73 -9.71
N ALA A 65 9.10 9.91 -10.27
CA ALA A 65 9.84 10.45 -11.42
C ALA A 65 11.33 10.70 -11.13
N PRO A 66 11.74 11.32 -10.01
CA PRO A 66 13.15 11.53 -9.69
C PRO A 66 13.94 10.22 -9.61
N TRP A 67 13.44 9.24 -8.83
CA TRP A 67 14.07 7.93 -8.71
C TRP A 67 14.18 7.22 -10.07
N LEU A 68 13.10 7.13 -10.84
CA LEU A 68 13.10 6.53 -12.17
C LEU A 68 14.10 7.21 -13.13
N ALA A 69 14.27 8.53 -13.00
CA ALA A 69 15.25 9.29 -13.78
C ALA A 69 16.70 9.01 -13.39
N SER A 70 16.93 8.65 -12.12
CA SER A 70 18.27 8.31 -11.62
C SER A 70 18.75 6.92 -12.03
N LEU A 71 17.83 5.99 -12.35
CA LEU A 71 18.17 4.59 -12.63
C LEU A 71 19.13 4.41 -13.81
N SER A 72 19.07 5.27 -14.83
CA SER A 72 19.95 5.23 -15.99
C SER A 72 21.41 5.60 -15.69
N ARG A 73 21.67 6.18 -14.51
CA ARG A 73 23.00 6.60 -14.05
C ARG A 73 23.62 5.62 -13.05
N LEU A 74 22.87 4.62 -12.62
CA LEU A 74 23.30 3.66 -11.61
C LEU A 74 23.83 2.38 -12.26
N ALA A 75 24.90 1.85 -11.69
CA ALA A 75 25.33 0.48 -12.00
C ALA A 75 24.21 -0.51 -11.60
N PRO A 76 24.08 -1.69 -12.27
CA PRO A 76 22.98 -2.63 -12.01
C PRO A 76 22.80 -3.02 -10.53
N ALA A 77 23.90 -3.24 -9.80
CA ALA A 77 23.87 -3.55 -8.37
C ALA A 77 23.36 -2.37 -7.52
N ALA A 78 23.82 -1.16 -7.83
CA ALA A 78 23.36 0.06 -7.15
C ALA A 78 21.89 0.37 -7.48
N GLY A 79 21.47 0.12 -8.72
CA GLY A 79 20.07 0.18 -9.14
C GLY A 79 19.21 -0.81 -8.34
N ALA A 80 19.62 -2.07 -8.24
CA ALA A 80 18.93 -3.08 -7.44
C ALA A 80 18.79 -2.66 -5.97
N LEU A 81 19.86 -2.11 -5.35
CA LEU A 81 19.80 -1.56 -4.00
C LEU A 81 18.85 -0.35 -3.92
N SER A 82 18.85 0.54 -4.92
CA SER A 82 17.91 1.67 -4.95
C SER A 82 16.45 1.20 -5.01
N GLY A 83 16.16 0.11 -5.72
CA GLY A 83 14.82 -0.48 -5.78
C GLY A 83 14.36 -1.02 -4.43
N LEU A 84 15.28 -1.60 -3.65
CA LEU A 84 15.02 -2.02 -2.28
C LEU A 84 14.70 -0.81 -1.37
N VAL A 85 15.54 0.23 -1.42
CA VAL A 85 15.33 1.46 -0.64
C VAL A 85 14.00 2.13 -1.03
N MET A 86 13.71 2.20 -2.32
CA MET A 86 12.48 2.79 -2.83
C MET A 86 11.24 1.98 -2.44
N GLY A 87 11.31 0.65 -2.44
CA GLY A 87 10.23 -0.21 -1.96
C GLY A 87 9.93 0.00 -0.49
N MET A 88 10.97 0.15 0.34
CA MET A 88 10.79 0.50 1.75
C MET A 88 10.21 1.91 1.93
N ALA A 89 10.76 2.90 1.22
CA ALA A 89 10.28 4.29 1.28
C ALA A 89 8.82 4.43 0.82
N TYR A 90 8.36 3.56 -0.07
CA TYR A 90 6.98 3.53 -0.51
C TYR A 90 6.03 2.96 0.57
N ILE A 91 6.39 1.86 1.22
CA ILE A 91 5.46 1.15 2.12
C ILE A 91 5.54 1.68 3.55
N ALA A 92 6.75 1.92 4.06
CA ALA A 92 6.98 2.17 5.47
C ALA A 92 6.24 3.40 6.01
N PRO A 93 6.27 4.58 5.36
CA PRO A 93 5.66 5.78 5.93
C PRO A 93 4.15 5.60 6.20
N GLY A 94 3.38 5.19 5.19
CA GLY A 94 1.92 5.09 5.32
C GLY A 94 1.42 3.85 6.07
N ARG A 95 2.29 2.87 6.37
CA ARG A 95 1.88 1.56 6.91
C ARG A 95 2.67 1.12 8.14
N TRP A 96 3.57 1.94 8.65
CA TRP A 96 4.36 1.62 9.85
C TRP A 96 3.48 1.14 10.99
N SER A 97 2.45 1.92 11.35
CA SER A 97 1.54 1.60 12.45
C SER A 97 0.80 0.28 12.23
N THR A 98 0.29 0.02 11.03
CA THR A 98 -0.43 -1.22 10.70
C THR A 98 0.44 -2.46 10.92
N PHE A 99 1.66 -2.46 10.38
CA PHE A 99 2.55 -3.62 10.51
C PHE A 99 3.18 -3.74 11.88
N ASN A 100 3.50 -2.62 12.52
CA ASN A 100 3.94 -2.60 13.91
C ASN A 100 2.85 -3.21 14.82
N SER A 101 1.59 -2.81 14.67
CA SER A 101 0.47 -3.40 15.43
C SER A 101 0.27 -4.87 15.12
N ALA A 102 0.40 -5.30 13.86
CA ALA A 102 0.29 -6.72 13.48
C ALA A 102 1.40 -7.58 14.12
N ILE A 103 2.64 -7.07 14.15
CA ILE A 103 3.77 -7.78 14.74
C ILE A 103 3.71 -7.74 16.28
N ALA A 104 3.22 -6.64 16.87
CA ALA A 104 2.93 -6.56 18.29
C ALA A 104 1.83 -7.55 18.70
N ALA A 105 0.78 -7.69 17.89
CA ALA A 105 -0.28 -8.69 18.09
C ALA A 105 0.23 -10.14 17.99
N ALA A 106 1.34 -10.38 17.27
CA ALA A 106 2.04 -11.66 17.26
C ALA A 106 2.92 -11.89 18.51
N GLY A 107 2.99 -10.92 19.44
CA GLY A 107 3.67 -11.04 20.73
C GLY A 107 5.10 -10.48 20.75
N TYR A 108 5.57 -9.83 19.68
CA TYR A 108 6.88 -9.19 19.66
C TYR A 108 6.81 -7.79 20.30
N GLN A 109 7.86 -7.43 21.05
CA GLN A 109 7.96 -6.14 21.76
C GLN A 109 9.38 -5.57 21.63
N GLY A 110 9.54 -4.28 21.94
CA GLY A 110 10.84 -3.59 21.96
C GLY A 110 11.61 -3.68 20.63
N ASP A 111 12.91 -3.94 20.69
CA ASP A 111 13.77 -3.99 19.51
C ASP A 111 13.38 -5.09 18.52
N LYS A 112 12.85 -6.22 19.02
CA LYS A 112 12.38 -7.31 18.16
C LYS A 112 11.20 -6.87 17.30
N LEU A 113 10.26 -6.12 17.88
CA LEU A 113 9.13 -5.57 17.15
C LEU A 113 9.62 -4.72 15.97
N VAL A 114 10.50 -3.76 16.21
CA VAL A 114 11.08 -2.89 15.18
C VAL A 114 11.85 -3.71 14.13
N ALA A 115 12.67 -4.67 14.54
CA ALA A 115 13.46 -5.50 13.64
C ALA A 115 12.58 -6.34 12.70
N TYR A 116 11.52 -6.98 13.23
CA TYR A 116 10.58 -7.74 12.42
C TYR A 116 9.74 -6.84 11.50
N THR A 117 9.38 -5.63 11.94
CA THR A 117 8.67 -4.65 11.09
C THR A 117 9.55 -4.20 9.92
N LEU A 118 10.83 -3.91 10.17
CA LEU A 118 11.78 -3.57 9.12
C LEU A 118 12.02 -4.75 8.17
N LEU A 119 12.19 -5.97 8.70
CA LEU A 119 12.34 -7.18 7.90
C LEU A 119 11.13 -7.40 6.99
N PHE A 120 9.92 -7.15 7.50
CA PHE A 120 8.71 -7.23 6.71
C PHE A 120 8.74 -6.24 5.53
N PHE A 121 9.05 -4.97 5.78
CA PHE A 121 9.19 -3.98 4.69
C PHE A 121 10.30 -4.33 3.70
N LEU A 122 11.41 -4.89 4.19
CA LEU A 122 12.51 -5.34 3.35
C LEU A 122 12.06 -6.44 2.38
N ILE A 123 11.33 -7.45 2.89
CA ILE A 123 10.77 -8.54 2.07
C ILE A 123 9.83 -7.96 1.01
N PHE A 124 8.97 -7.02 1.41
CA PHE A 124 8.06 -6.34 0.49
C PHE A 124 8.76 -5.49 -0.57
N ALA A 125 9.99 -5.03 -0.31
CA ALA A 125 10.77 -4.25 -1.26
C ALA A 125 11.54 -5.12 -2.28
N ILE A 126 11.65 -6.44 -2.06
CA ILE A 126 12.37 -7.36 -2.97
C ILE A 126 11.88 -7.29 -4.42
N PRO A 127 10.57 -7.26 -4.71
CA PRO A 127 10.10 -7.17 -6.09
C PRO A 127 10.62 -5.92 -6.82
N LEU A 128 10.63 -4.74 -6.17
CA LEU A 128 11.17 -3.54 -6.79
C LEU A 128 12.67 -3.69 -7.07
N ARG A 129 13.44 -4.27 -6.14
CA ARG A 129 14.85 -4.61 -6.35
C ARG A 129 15.06 -5.48 -7.60
N CYS A 130 14.25 -6.52 -7.78
CA CYS A 130 14.36 -7.43 -8.92
C CYS A 130 13.99 -6.77 -10.26
N LEU A 131 13.20 -5.69 -10.23
CA LEU A 131 12.74 -5.01 -11.44
C LEU A 131 13.68 -3.95 -11.97
N VAL A 132 14.47 -3.33 -11.11
CA VAL A 132 15.38 -2.26 -11.54
C VAL A 132 16.33 -2.70 -12.67
N PRO A 133 16.96 -3.89 -12.65
CA PRO A 133 17.82 -4.33 -13.75
C PRO A 133 17.08 -4.40 -15.09
N TRP A 134 15.83 -4.84 -15.09
CA TRP A 134 14.99 -4.90 -16.29
C TRP A 134 14.64 -3.51 -16.80
N ILE A 135 14.28 -2.59 -15.90
CA ILE A 135 14.01 -1.18 -16.25
C ILE A 135 15.27 -0.54 -16.84
N GLY A 136 16.43 -0.76 -16.22
CA GLY A 136 17.71 -0.28 -16.71
C GLY A 136 18.04 -0.84 -18.10
N ALA A 137 17.87 -2.16 -18.31
CA ALA A 137 18.08 -2.79 -19.60
C ALA A 137 17.15 -2.21 -20.68
N LEU A 138 15.86 -2.03 -20.37
CA LEU A 138 14.89 -1.41 -21.27
C LEU A 138 15.25 0.05 -21.57
N GLN A 139 15.75 0.81 -20.58
CA GLN A 139 16.20 2.19 -20.80
C GLN A 139 17.44 2.24 -21.72
N CYS A 140 18.42 1.33 -21.52
CA CYS A 140 19.60 1.22 -22.37
C CYS A 140 19.26 0.89 -23.83
N LEU A 141 18.34 -0.07 -24.05
CA LEU A 141 17.88 -0.45 -25.39
C LEU A 141 17.15 0.69 -26.12
N ARG A 142 16.67 1.71 -25.40
CA ARG A 142 15.84 2.82 -25.90
C ARG A 142 16.60 4.12 -26.14
N ALA A 143 17.91 4.14 -25.91
CA ALA A 143 18.78 5.20 -26.40
C ALA A 143 18.78 5.30 -27.93
N VAL A 144 18.20 4.30 -28.61
CA VAL A 144 18.01 4.20 -30.06
C VAL A 144 16.55 4.54 -30.42
N ASP A 145 16.29 5.82 -30.68
CA ASP A 145 15.12 6.41 -31.37
C ASP A 145 13.79 5.64 -31.50
N CYS A 146 12.95 5.61 -30.46
CA CYS A 146 11.53 5.24 -30.64
C CYS A 146 10.57 5.99 -29.70
N SER A 147 9.80 6.92 -30.31
CA SER A 147 8.70 7.68 -29.69
C SER A 147 7.62 6.79 -29.05
N GLY A 148 7.37 5.60 -29.60
CA GLY A 148 6.36 4.65 -29.10
C GLY A 148 6.75 3.88 -27.83
N SER A 149 8.04 3.75 -27.52
CA SER A 149 8.51 2.91 -26.39
C SER A 149 8.17 3.48 -25.01
N ARG A 150 7.89 4.80 -24.93
CA ARG A 150 7.66 5.53 -23.66
C ARG A 150 6.37 5.12 -22.94
N CYS A 151 5.38 4.61 -23.67
CA CYS A 151 4.15 4.06 -23.09
C CYS A 151 4.32 2.60 -22.59
N CYS A 152 5.32 1.87 -23.09
CA CYS A 152 5.46 0.44 -22.79
C CYS A 152 6.06 0.15 -21.41
N VAL A 153 7.00 0.98 -20.91
CA VAL A 153 7.60 0.78 -19.57
C VAL A 153 6.55 0.92 -18.45
N PRO A 154 5.67 1.93 -18.46
CA PRO A 154 4.69 2.08 -17.40
C PRO A 154 3.57 1.04 -17.47
N ARG A 155 3.18 0.62 -18.68
CA ARG A 155 2.27 -0.52 -18.88
C ARG A 155 2.86 -1.80 -18.32
N PHE A 156 4.11 -2.11 -18.66
CA PHE A 156 4.80 -3.28 -18.13
C PHE A 156 4.96 -3.22 -16.60
N PHE A 157 5.34 -2.06 -16.07
CA PHE A 157 5.49 -1.85 -14.62
C PHE A 157 4.16 -2.02 -13.88
N ALA A 158 3.07 -1.45 -14.40
CA ALA A 158 1.74 -1.61 -13.83
C ALA A 158 1.24 -3.06 -13.92
N SER A 159 1.33 -3.70 -15.10
CA SER A 159 0.92 -5.10 -15.29
C SER A 159 1.70 -6.04 -14.38
N LEU A 160 2.99 -5.80 -14.17
CA LEU A 160 3.84 -6.65 -13.37
C LEU A 160 3.66 -6.42 -11.87
N ILE A 161 3.49 -5.17 -11.41
CA ILE A 161 3.07 -4.90 -10.03
C ILE A 161 1.76 -5.66 -9.76
N CYS A 162 0.78 -5.59 -10.65
CA CYS A 162 -0.49 -6.29 -10.44
C CYS A 162 -0.39 -7.82 -10.52
N GLY A 163 0.39 -8.34 -11.47
CA GLY A 163 0.52 -9.77 -11.70
C GLY A 163 1.37 -10.46 -10.62
N ILE A 164 2.42 -9.80 -10.12
CA ILE A 164 3.34 -10.36 -9.12
C ILE A 164 2.89 -9.99 -7.69
N TRP A 165 2.19 -8.87 -7.47
CA TRP A 165 1.76 -8.42 -6.12
C TRP A 165 0.35 -8.84 -5.71
N SER A 166 -0.37 -9.66 -6.48
CA SER A 166 -1.68 -10.17 -6.02
C SER A 166 -1.68 -10.88 -4.64
N PRO A 167 -0.58 -11.50 -4.14
CA PRO A 167 -0.60 -12.04 -2.78
C PRO A 167 -0.46 -10.98 -1.67
N PHE A 168 -0.13 -9.73 -1.99
CA PHE A 168 0.15 -8.67 -1.02
C PHE A 168 -0.56 -7.36 -1.39
N ALA A 169 -1.68 -7.08 -0.71
CA ALA A 169 -2.68 -6.06 -1.04
C ALA A 169 -2.25 -4.57 -0.92
N TYR A 170 -0.96 -4.25 -0.89
CA TYR A 170 -0.47 -2.89 -0.70
C TYR A 170 0.27 -2.38 -1.93
N THR A 171 -0.46 -1.77 -2.87
CA THR A 171 0.10 -1.21 -4.10
C THR A 171 0.17 0.33 -4.05
N PRO A 172 0.96 0.97 -4.93
CA PRO A 172 1.01 2.44 -5.05
C PRO A 172 -0.36 3.13 -5.20
N ALA A 173 -1.42 2.41 -5.59
CA ALA A 173 -2.79 2.92 -5.60
C ALA A 173 -3.27 3.36 -4.20
N SER A 174 -2.67 2.84 -3.13
CA SER A 174 -2.98 3.26 -1.76
C SER A 174 -2.68 4.74 -1.48
N MET A 175 -1.79 5.39 -2.24
CA MET A 175 -1.53 6.84 -2.09
C MET A 175 -2.68 7.71 -2.59
N ILE A 176 -3.61 7.14 -3.37
CA ILE A 176 -4.77 7.87 -3.91
C ILE A 176 -6.09 7.32 -3.37
N VAL A 177 -6.04 6.53 -2.29
CA VAL A 177 -7.23 5.86 -1.74
C VAL A 177 -8.29 6.86 -1.24
N GLU A 178 -7.85 8.05 -0.81
CA GLU A 178 -8.74 9.13 -0.36
C GLU A 178 -9.28 9.97 -1.53
N HIS A 179 -8.78 9.77 -2.75
CA HIS A 179 -9.20 10.52 -3.92
C HIS A 179 -10.25 9.74 -4.74
N ALA A 180 -11.46 9.65 -4.20
CA ALA A 180 -12.58 8.87 -4.75
C ALA A 180 -12.81 9.02 -6.28
N PRO A 181 -12.72 10.22 -6.90
CA PRO A 181 -12.87 10.34 -8.35
C PRO A 181 -11.89 9.48 -9.15
N MET A 182 -10.64 9.36 -8.69
CA MET A 182 -9.62 8.59 -9.41
C MET A 182 -9.82 7.07 -9.24
N LEU A 183 -10.32 6.65 -8.08
CA LEU A 183 -10.63 5.25 -7.81
C LEU A 183 -11.77 4.70 -8.68
N GLN A 184 -12.62 5.58 -9.25
CA GLN A 184 -13.68 5.15 -10.16
C GLN A 184 -13.16 4.39 -11.40
N LEU A 185 -11.89 4.60 -11.78
CA LEU A 185 -11.23 3.82 -12.82
C LEU A 185 -11.13 2.33 -12.51
N ALA A 186 -11.11 1.95 -11.23
CA ALA A 186 -11.09 0.55 -10.82
C ALA A 186 -12.31 -0.21 -11.35
N ALA A 187 -13.44 0.47 -11.58
CA ALA A 187 -14.62 -0.15 -12.16
C ALA A 187 -14.47 -0.49 -13.66
N ILE A 188 -13.49 0.11 -14.36
CA ILE A 188 -13.25 -0.13 -15.79
C ILE A 188 -12.16 -1.20 -15.97
N GLY A 189 -11.03 -1.07 -15.27
CA GLY A 189 -9.86 -1.92 -15.48
C GLY A 189 -9.26 -2.48 -14.20
N GLY A 190 -10.01 -2.46 -13.10
CA GLY A 190 -9.53 -2.88 -11.79
C GLY A 190 -8.40 -2.02 -11.25
N GLU A 191 -7.77 -2.52 -10.18
CA GLU A 191 -6.55 -1.95 -9.62
C GLU A 191 -5.39 -1.79 -10.65
N PRO A 192 -5.21 -2.66 -11.66
CA PRO A 192 -4.16 -2.47 -12.66
C PRO A 192 -4.24 -1.18 -13.46
N LEU A 193 -5.46 -0.77 -13.84
CA LEU A 193 -5.65 0.49 -14.54
C LEU A 193 -5.35 1.68 -13.63
N VAL A 194 -5.76 1.60 -12.36
CA VAL A 194 -5.47 2.63 -11.35
C VAL A 194 -3.96 2.78 -11.17
N LEU A 195 -3.24 1.67 -11.02
CA LEU A 195 -1.79 1.67 -10.89
C LEU A 195 -1.07 2.19 -12.12
N PHE A 196 -1.54 1.82 -13.31
CA PHE A 196 -1.02 2.38 -14.56
C PHE A 196 -1.15 3.90 -14.55
N VAL A 197 -2.30 4.45 -14.19
CA VAL A 197 -2.54 5.90 -14.14
C VAL A 197 -1.71 6.59 -13.07
N VAL A 198 -1.44 5.94 -11.93
CA VAL A 198 -0.56 6.48 -10.89
C VAL A 198 0.90 6.55 -11.35
N LEU A 199 1.40 5.50 -12.03
CA LEU A 199 2.82 5.34 -12.32
C LEU A 199 3.24 5.90 -13.69
N TRP A 200 2.31 5.97 -14.65
CA TRP A 200 2.58 6.47 -16.00
C TRP A 200 3.08 7.93 -16.04
N PRO A 201 2.47 8.88 -15.31
CA PRO A 201 2.96 10.26 -15.28
C PRO A 201 4.39 10.35 -14.75
N SER A 202 4.72 9.59 -13.70
CA SER A 202 6.06 9.57 -13.11
C SER A 202 7.11 9.08 -14.11
N ALA A 203 6.80 8.03 -14.86
CA ALA A 203 7.71 7.48 -15.85
C ALA A 203 7.86 8.38 -17.09
N LEU A 204 6.77 9.04 -17.54
CA LEU A 204 6.85 10.03 -18.61
C LEU A 204 7.74 11.20 -18.19
N LEU A 205 7.52 11.73 -16.98
CA LEU A 205 8.31 12.82 -16.43
C LEU A 205 9.78 12.42 -16.27
N ALA A 206 10.07 11.22 -15.79
CA ALA A 206 11.43 10.68 -15.72
C ALA A 206 12.12 10.64 -17.09
N GLY A 207 11.40 10.25 -18.14
CA GLY A 207 11.91 10.27 -19.52
C GLY A 207 12.15 11.69 -20.04
N LEU A 208 11.31 12.66 -19.67
CA LEU A 208 11.46 14.07 -20.04
C LEU A 208 12.64 14.74 -19.31
N LEU A 209 12.90 14.36 -18.06
CA LEU A 209 14.05 14.82 -17.29
C LEU A 209 15.38 14.33 -17.88
N GLN A 210 15.39 13.15 -18.50
CA GLN A 210 16.57 12.56 -19.14
C GLN A 210 16.73 12.97 -20.62
N SER A 211 15.67 13.43 -21.26
CA SER A 211 15.66 13.84 -22.66
C SER A 211 16.57 15.05 -22.88
N GLN A 212 17.30 15.10 -24.01
CA GLN A 212 18.05 16.27 -24.46
C GLN A 212 17.21 17.20 -25.37
N ARG A 213 15.95 16.85 -25.64
CA ARG A 213 15.07 17.64 -26.53
C ARG A 213 14.88 19.07 -26.01
N PRO A 214 14.59 20.05 -26.90
CA PRO A 214 14.29 21.42 -26.49
C PRO A 214 13.06 21.48 -25.58
N MET A 215 13.03 22.46 -24.65
CA MET A 215 11.98 22.61 -23.63
C MET A 215 10.57 22.63 -24.23
N ARG A 216 10.39 23.31 -25.37
CA ARG A 216 9.10 23.37 -26.09
C ARG A 216 8.56 21.97 -26.41
N GLN A 217 9.39 21.07 -26.94
CA GLN A 217 8.97 19.69 -27.24
C GLN A 217 8.69 18.87 -25.98
N ARG A 218 9.39 19.15 -24.86
CA ARG A 218 9.12 18.48 -23.59
C ARG A 218 7.76 18.87 -23.03
N ILE A 219 7.43 20.17 -23.07
CA ILE A 219 6.12 20.69 -22.64
C ILE A 219 5.01 20.09 -23.50
N PHE A 220 5.16 20.05 -24.82
CA PHE A 220 4.16 19.45 -25.70
C PHE A 220 3.93 17.96 -25.42
N ALA A 221 4.95 17.23 -24.94
CA ALA A 221 4.78 15.83 -24.55
C ALA A 221 3.95 15.64 -23.27
N LEU A 222 3.80 16.69 -22.44
CA LEU A 222 2.96 16.64 -21.23
C LEU A 222 1.47 16.89 -21.53
N VAL A 223 1.15 17.54 -22.65
CA VAL A 223 -0.24 17.85 -23.05
C VAL A 223 -1.13 16.60 -23.10
N PRO A 224 -0.78 15.51 -23.84
CA PRO A 224 -1.64 14.32 -23.88
C PRO A 224 -1.79 13.67 -22.50
N MET A 225 -0.73 13.69 -21.68
CA MET A 225 -0.81 13.20 -20.30
C MET A 225 -1.80 14.01 -19.47
N ALA A 226 -1.70 15.34 -19.51
CA ALA A 226 -2.60 16.24 -18.79
C ALA A 226 -4.06 16.04 -19.23
N LEU A 227 -4.30 15.92 -20.54
CA LEU A 227 -5.64 15.66 -21.08
C LEU A 227 -6.20 14.31 -20.62
N CYS A 228 -5.38 13.25 -20.63
CA CYS A 228 -5.79 11.94 -20.11
C CYS A 228 -6.13 11.99 -18.62
N LEU A 229 -5.29 12.64 -17.81
CA LEU A 229 -5.53 12.79 -16.37
C LEU A 229 -6.78 13.62 -16.08
N LEU A 230 -7.00 14.69 -16.84
CA LEU A 230 -8.21 15.51 -16.76
C LEU A 230 -9.46 14.69 -17.13
N ALA A 231 -9.40 13.91 -18.22
CA ALA A 231 -10.50 13.05 -18.64
C ALA A 231 -10.83 11.98 -17.58
N ILE A 232 -9.80 11.38 -16.97
CA ILE A 232 -9.94 10.40 -15.88
C ILE A 232 -10.61 11.04 -14.66
N ALA A 233 -10.08 12.18 -14.21
CA ALA A 233 -10.64 12.89 -13.06
C ALA A 233 -12.09 13.33 -13.35
N GLY A 234 -12.33 13.89 -14.53
CA GLY A 234 -13.64 14.33 -15.00
C GLY A 234 -14.65 13.18 -15.08
N GLN A 235 -14.25 12.00 -15.57
CA GLN A 235 -15.10 10.80 -15.57
C GLN A 235 -15.44 10.37 -14.15
N GLY A 236 -14.48 10.41 -13.23
CA GLY A 236 -14.69 10.12 -11.82
C GLY A 236 -15.71 11.04 -11.17
N TYR A 237 -15.55 12.35 -11.33
CA TYR A 237 -16.48 13.36 -10.83
C TYR A 237 -17.86 13.22 -11.47
N TRP A 238 -17.94 13.04 -12.79
CA TRP A 238 -19.20 12.83 -13.49
C TRP A 238 -19.97 11.63 -12.93
N ARG A 239 -19.28 10.52 -12.68
CA ARG A 239 -19.90 9.30 -12.13
C ARG A 239 -20.37 9.49 -10.69
N ILE A 240 -19.59 10.16 -9.85
CA ILE A 240 -19.99 10.47 -8.46
C ILE A 240 -21.24 11.36 -8.47
N ASN A 241 -21.23 12.44 -9.26
CA ASN A 241 -22.39 13.32 -9.39
C ASN A 241 -23.62 12.60 -9.93
N ALA A 242 -23.45 11.68 -10.89
CA ALA A 242 -24.57 10.87 -11.39
C ALA A 242 -25.17 9.96 -10.32
N LEU A 243 -24.35 9.41 -9.41
CA LEU A 243 -24.81 8.63 -8.27
C LEU A 243 -25.55 9.49 -7.26
N GLU A 244 -25.00 10.67 -6.92
CA GLU A 244 -25.64 11.63 -6.02
C GLU A 244 -26.99 12.13 -6.58
N GLN A 245 -27.07 12.38 -7.89
CA GLN A 245 -28.33 12.75 -8.55
C GLN A 245 -29.34 11.62 -8.55
N ALA A 246 -28.91 10.37 -8.80
CA ALA A 246 -29.79 9.22 -8.72
C ALA A 246 -30.33 9.03 -7.29
N GLU A 247 -29.50 9.23 -6.27
CA GLU A 247 -29.91 9.22 -4.87
C GLU A 247 -30.91 10.35 -4.56
N ALA A 248 -30.62 11.59 -4.97
CA ALA A 248 -31.50 12.73 -4.75
C ALA A 248 -32.88 12.57 -5.41
N ASN A 249 -32.95 11.86 -6.54
CA ASN A 249 -34.18 11.57 -7.26
C ASN A 249 -34.91 10.31 -6.76
N GLY A 250 -34.43 9.65 -5.70
CA GLY A 250 -35.01 8.42 -5.16
C GLY A 250 -34.83 7.17 -6.05
N ALA A 251 -33.99 7.26 -7.09
CA ALA A 251 -33.64 6.16 -7.98
C ALA A 251 -32.43 5.35 -7.48
N GLY A 252 -31.74 5.83 -6.44
CA GLY A 252 -30.61 5.15 -5.81
C GLY A 252 -31.03 4.17 -4.71
N ILE A 253 -30.29 3.07 -4.57
CA ILE A 253 -30.35 2.22 -3.39
C ILE A 253 -29.49 2.89 -2.31
N ARG A 254 -30.12 3.41 -1.26
CA ARG A 254 -29.42 3.96 -0.10
C ARG A 254 -29.37 2.91 0.98
N LEU A 255 -28.17 2.49 1.37
CA LEU A 255 -27.96 1.67 2.55
C LEU A 255 -27.25 2.53 3.59
N SER A 256 -27.96 2.92 4.65
CA SER A 256 -27.32 3.61 5.77
C SER A 256 -26.74 2.60 6.74
N ALA A 257 -25.45 2.33 6.62
CA ALA A 257 -24.71 1.45 7.51
C ALA A 257 -23.92 2.25 8.54
N MET A 258 -23.93 1.78 9.80
CA MET A 258 -23.13 2.36 10.87
C MET A 258 -21.89 1.49 11.13
N PRO A 259 -20.69 1.92 10.70
CA PRO A 259 -19.46 1.23 11.04
C PRO A 259 -19.03 1.57 12.47
N LEU A 260 -18.66 0.55 13.25
CA LEU A 260 -18.11 0.75 14.59
C LEU A 260 -16.58 0.67 14.57
N GLN A 261 -15.93 1.61 15.25
CA GLN A 261 -14.52 1.52 15.59
C GLN A 261 -14.40 1.16 17.07
N LEU A 262 -13.83 0.00 17.35
CA LEU A 262 -13.68 -0.52 18.70
C LEU A 262 -12.21 -0.44 19.11
N ASP A 263 -11.95 0.13 20.29
CA ASP A 263 -10.62 0.07 20.92
C ASP A 263 -10.56 -1.17 21.82
N LEU A 264 -10.11 -2.28 21.24
CA LEU A 264 -10.08 -3.59 21.91
C LEU A 264 -8.64 -4.04 22.13
N PRO A 265 -8.33 -4.59 23.33
CA PRO A 265 -7.05 -5.27 23.52
C PRO A 265 -6.97 -6.54 22.65
N ALA A 266 -5.75 -7.01 22.37
CA ALA A 266 -5.51 -8.19 21.53
C ALA A 266 -6.17 -9.50 22.04
N LEU A 267 -6.60 -9.54 23.30
CA LEU A 267 -7.32 -10.64 23.93
C LEU A 267 -8.63 -10.15 24.55
N ALA A 268 -9.44 -9.47 23.75
CA ALA A 268 -10.74 -8.98 24.19
C ALA A 268 -11.64 -10.15 24.62
N SER A 269 -12.37 -9.94 25.71
CA SER A 269 -13.44 -10.84 26.16
C SER A 269 -14.77 -10.43 25.51
N PRO A 270 -15.72 -11.36 25.22
CA PRO A 270 -17.04 -11.03 24.68
C PRO A 270 -17.79 -9.96 25.47
N ILE A 271 -17.60 -9.93 26.79
CA ILE A 271 -18.26 -8.96 27.68
C ILE A 271 -17.80 -7.51 27.44
N MET A 272 -16.66 -7.28 26.77
CA MET A 272 -16.24 -5.95 26.33
C MET A 272 -17.06 -5.46 25.13
N LEU A 273 -17.71 -6.35 24.39
CA LEU A 273 -18.50 -6.03 23.21
C LEU A 273 -19.99 -5.87 23.53
N THR A 274 -20.49 -6.56 24.55
CA THR A 274 -21.93 -6.71 24.78
C THR A 274 -22.47 -6.06 26.06
N ARG A 275 -21.60 -5.65 26.99
CA ARG A 275 -22.04 -5.13 28.29
C ARG A 275 -22.06 -3.61 28.30
N ASP A 276 -23.15 -3.05 28.79
CA ASP A 276 -23.24 -1.62 29.11
C ASP A 276 -22.27 -1.29 30.26
N ARG A 277 -21.29 -0.42 30.01
CA ARG A 277 -20.27 0.03 30.95
C ARG A 277 -20.36 1.53 31.14
N ALA A 278 -20.47 1.96 32.39
CA ALA A 278 -20.61 3.37 32.71
C ALA A 278 -19.35 4.23 32.46
N HIS A 279 -18.10 3.69 32.48
CA HIS A 279 -16.94 4.55 32.82
C HIS A 279 -15.57 4.35 32.13
N SER A 280 -15.43 3.84 30.89
CA SER A 280 -14.16 4.14 30.16
C SER A 280 -14.13 3.82 28.67
N THR A 281 -14.77 2.74 28.23
CA THR A 281 -14.76 2.31 26.82
C THR A 281 -16.13 1.73 26.50
N LEU A 282 -16.86 2.40 25.60
CA LEU A 282 -18.17 1.96 25.18
C LEU A 282 -18.06 0.62 24.45
N SER A 283 -18.93 -0.32 24.82
CA SER A 283 -19.06 -1.60 24.15
C SER A 283 -19.61 -1.45 22.74
N ALA A 284 -19.47 -2.47 21.89
CA ALA A 284 -20.05 -2.45 20.55
C ALA A 284 -21.56 -2.24 20.59
N LEU A 285 -22.26 -2.81 21.59
CA LEU A 285 -23.69 -2.61 21.80
C LEU A 285 -24.03 -1.16 22.19
N GLU A 286 -23.26 -0.55 23.08
CA GLU A 286 -23.47 0.86 23.48
C GLU A 286 -23.22 1.82 22.33
N LEU A 287 -22.11 1.64 21.60
CA LEU A 287 -21.81 2.41 20.41
C LEU A 287 -22.88 2.24 19.34
N SER A 288 -23.44 1.03 19.21
CA SER A 288 -24.57 0.79 18.32
C SER A 288 -25.80 1.60 18.75
N ARG A 289 -26.19 1.54 20.02
CA ARG A 289 -27.38 2.26 20.51
C ARG A 289 -27.22 3.77 20.40
N ASP A 290 -26.09 4.30 20.84
CA ASP A 290 -25.78 5.73 20.77
C ASP A 290 -25.73 6.21 19.32
N GLY A 291 -25.12 5.43 18.42
CA GLY A 291 -25.10 5.78 17.01
C GLY A 291 -26.48 5.68 16.33
N LEU A 292 -27.33 4.73 16.72
CA LEU A 292 -28.73 4.65 16.26
C LEU A 292 -29.58 5.82 16.76
N GLN A 293 -29.32 6.33 17.97
CA GLN A 293 -29.97 7.56 18.44
C GLN A 293 -29.56 8.77 17.59
N ARG A 294 -28.29 8.84 17.16
CA ARG A 294 -27.77 9.90 16.28
C ARG A 294 -28.18 9.73 14.82
N ALA A 295 -28.45 8.51 14.37
CA ALA A 295 -28.85 8.18 13.01
C ALA A 295 -30.08 7.25 13.00
N PRO A 296 -31.28 7.78 13.31
CA PRO A 296 -32.49 6.96 13.46
C PRO A 296 -32.95 6.27 12.18
N ASN A 297 -32.47 6.73 11.02
CA ASN A 297 -32.75 6.15 9.70
C ASN A 297 -31.72 5.08 9.29
N CYS A 298 -30.90 4.58 10.21
CA CYS A 298 -29.95 3.51 9.93
C CYS A 298 -30.69 2.19 9.66
N GLU A 299 -30.28 1.48 8.62
CA GLU A 299 -30.93 0.23 8.18
C GLU A 299 -30.12 -1.01 8.56
N LEU A 300 -28.85 -0.83 8.90
CA LEU A 300 -27.91 -1.92 9.14
C LEU A 300 -26.82 -1.50 10.12
N VAL A 301 -26.65 -2.29 11.18
CA VAL A 301 -25.52 -2.17 12.10
C VAL A 301 -24.41 -3.11 11.65
N VAL A 302 -23.18 -2.61 11.49
CA VAL A 302 -22.04 -3.42 11.06
C VAL A 302 -20.95 -3.42 12.13
N TRP A 303 -20.76 -4.58 12.77
CA TRP A 303 -19.67 -4.79 13.71
C TRP A 303 -18.40 -5.22 12.97
N PRO A 304 -17.23 -4.65 13.31
CA PRO A 304 -15.97 -4.97 12.64
C PRO A 304 -15.48 -6.39 12.98
N GLU A 305 -14.44 -6.84 12.28
CA GLU A 305 -13.69 -8.04 12.67
C GLU A 305 -13.08 -7.82 14.07
N THR A 306 -13.38 -8.71 15.02
CA THR A 306 -12.94 -8.63 16.42
C THR A 306 -11.85 -9.65 16.72
N PRO A 307 -10.82 -9.32 17.53
CA PRO A 307 -9.74 -10.25 17.89
C PRO A 307 -10.15 -11.23 19.00
N LEU A 308 -11.35 -11.82 18.91
CA LEU A 308 -11.80 -12.80 19.90
C LEU A 308 -11.18 -14.18 19.65
N GLN A 309 -10.99 -14.94 20.73
CA GLN A 309 -10.69 -16.36 20.62
C GLN A 309 -11.90 -17.12 20.07
N SER A 310 -11.66 -18.24 19.38
CA SER A 310 -12.73 -19.04 18.74
C SER A 310 -13.91 -19.39 19.65
N VAL A 311 -13.65 -19.86 20.88
CA VAL A 311 -14.70 -20.21 21.84
C VAL A 311 -15.57 -18.99 22.19
N HIS A 312 -14.95 -17.83 22.31
CA HIS A 312 -15.61 -16.56 22.61
C HIS A 312 -16.37 -16.00 21.40
N GLN A 313 -15.87 -16.21 20.19
CA GLN A 313 -16.58 -15.87 18.95
C GLN A 313 -17.85 -16.72 18.81
N GLU A 314 -17.77 -18.03 19.06
CA GLU A 314 -18.93 -18.94 19.01
C GLU A 314 -20.03 -18.48 20.00
N GLN A 315 -19.64 -18.10 21.22
CA GLN A 315 -20.57 -17.54 22.23
C GLN A 315 -21.23 -16.25 21.75
N LEU A 316 -20.44 -15.32 21.18
CA LEU A 316 -20.97 -14.05 20.66
C LEU A 316 -21.95 -14.28 19.52
N CYS A 317 -21.63 -15.22 18.62
CA CYS A 317 -22.48 -15.57 17.48
C CYS A 317 -23.80 -16.21 17.89
N ALA A 318 -23.78 -17.09 18.90
CA ALA A 318 -25.00 -17.65 19.46
C ALA A 318 -25.94 -16.56 20.03
N ALA A 319 -25.37 -15.47 20.57
CA ALA A 319 -26.14 -14.32 21.05
C ALA A 319 -26.56 -13.34 19.94
N GLY A 320 -26.02 -13.48 18.73
CA GLY A 320 -26.23 -12.57 17.60
C GLY A 320 -27.70 -12.26 17.28
N PRO A 321 -28.59 -13.26 17.12
CA PRO A 321 -30.02 -13.01 16.85
C PRO A 321 -30.70 -12.20 17.96
N GLN A 322 -30.35 -12.45 19.22
CA GLN A 322 -30.87 -11.66 20.35
C GLN A 322 -30.34 -10.23 20.32
N LEU A 323 -29.09 -10.02 19.92
CA LEU A 323 -28.51 -8.68 19.76
C LEU A 323 -29.20 -7.90 18.63
N ALA A 324 -29.43 -8.52 17.47
CA ALA A 324 -30.19 -7.93 16.37
C ALA A 324 -31.62 -7.56 16.81
N ASN A 325 -32.32 -8.46 17.52
CA ASN A 325 -33.64 -8.18 18.08
C ASN A 325 -33.61 -7.00 19.06
N LYS A 326 -32.58 -6.90 19.92
CA LYS A 326 -32.42 -5.78 20.87
C LYS A 326 -32.15 -4.44 20.19
N LEU A 327 -31.47 -4.46 19.04
CA LEU A 327 -31.23 -3.27 18.24
C LEU A 327 -32.44 -2.89 17.39
N GLY A 328 -33.37 -3.82 17.17
CA GLY A 328 -34.52 -3.62 16.28
C GLY A 328 -34.14 -3.52 14.80
N LEU A 329 -32.88 -3.82 14.45
CA LEU A 329 -32.30 -3.67 13.12
C LEU A 329 -31.46 -4.89 12.75
N PRO A 330 -31.29 -5.15 11.45
CA PRO A 330 -30.31 -6.12 11.00
C PRO A 330 -28.90 -5.82 11.51
N LEU A 331 -28.19 -6.87 11.93
CA LEU A 331 -26.83 -6.82 12.43
C LEU A 331 -25.93 -7.67 11.54
N MET A 332 -24.87 -7.07 10.99
CA MET A 332 -23.79 -7.81 10.36
C MET A 332 -22.61 -7.89 11.31
N MET A 333 -22.15 -9.11 11.62
CA MET A 333 -21.01 -9.33 12.51
C MET A 333 -20.16 -10.51 12.05
N GLN A 334 -18.91 -10.54 12.52
CA GLN A 334 -18.04 -11.69 12.32
C GLN A 334 -18.55 -12.89 13.12
N CYS A 335 -18.46 -14.08 12.54
CA CYS A 335 -18.69 -15.34 13.19
C CYS A 335 -17.70 -16.41 12.79
N GLN A 336 -17.82 -17.58 13.42
CA GLN A 336 -17.02 -18.75 13.09
C GLN A 336 -17.95 -19.94 12.86
N ARG A 337 -17.89 -20.51 11.66
CA ARG A 337 -18.64 -21.73 11.30
C ARG A 337 -17.70 -22.91 11.13
N ARG A 338 -18.15 -24.10 11.51
CA ARG A 338 -17.47 -25.35 11.18
C ARG A 338 -17.86 -25.78 9.78
N ASN A 339 -16.87 -25.99 8.92
CA ASN A 339 -17.04 -26.59 7.60
C ASN A 339 -16.13 -27.83 7.54
N GLY A 340 -16.73 -29.00 7.84
CA GLY A 340 -15.99 -30.23 8.10
C GLY A 340 -15.04 -30.08 9.31
N ALA A 341 -13.75 -30.38 9.10
CA ALA A 341 -12.72 -30.27 10.13
C ALA A 341 -12.12 -28.85 10.28
N ARG A 342 -12.54 -27.88 9.46
CA ARG A 342 -11.98 -26.53 9.45
C ARG A 342 -12.97 -25.53 10.03
N ASN A 343 -12.47 -24.64 10.88
CA ASN A 343 -13.24 -23.47 11.27
C ASN A 343 -13.03 -22.36 10.24
N GLN A 344 -14.12 -21.81 9.72
CA GLN A 344 -14.15 -20.71 8.77
C GLN A 344 -14.62 -19.43 9.47
N LEU A 345 -13.91 -18.33 9.25
CA LEU A 345 -14.41 -17.01 9.63
C LEU A 345 -15.46 -16.56 8.63
N THR A 346 -16.63 -16.16 9.14
CA THR A 346 -17.79 -15.73 8.35
C THR A 346 -18.17 -14.30 8.71
N ALA A 347 -18.71 -13.56 7.76
CA ALA A 347 -19.53 -12.37 8.02
C ALA A 347 -20.99 -12.80 7.91
N GLU A 348 -21.75 -12.68 8.99
CA GLU A 348 -23.12 -13.18 9.10
C GLU A 348 -24.09 -12.01 9.19
N TRP A 349 -25.16 -12.05 8.37
CA TRP A 349 -26.21 -11.04 8.35
C TRP A 349 -27.42 -11.54 9.13
N LEU A 350 -27.53 -11.08 10.37
CA LEU A 350 -28.54 -11.48 11.34
C LEU A 350 -29.74 -10.52 11.25
N ARG A 351 -30.91 -11.03 10.88
CA ARG A 351 -32.14 -10.24 10.79
C ARG A 351 -33.06 -10.54 11.99
N PRO A 352 -33.72 -9.52 12.57
CA PRO A 352 -34.69 -9.75 13.62
C PRO A 352 -35.76 -10.77 13.19
N GLY A 353 -36.03 -11.76 14.03
CA GLY A 353 -37.03 -12.80 13.79
C GLY A 353 -36.73 -13.84 12.70
N GLN A 354 -35.55 -13.81 12.05
CA GLN A 354 -35.18 -14.84 11.06
C GLN A 354 -34.35 -15.98 11.66
N THR A 355 -34.62 -17.21 11.21
CA THR A 355 -33.91 -18.43 11.61
C THR A 355 -32.71 -18.72 10.71
N GLU A 356 -32.85 -18.49 9.41
CA GLU A 356 -31.75 -18.65 8.46
C GLU A 356 -30.89 -17.40 8.39
N THR A 357 -29.59 -17.58 8.61
CA THR A 357 -28.62 -16.49 8.60
C THR A 357 -27.74 -16.60 7.35
N PRO A 358 -27.96 -15.75 6.33
CA PRO A 358 -27.05 -15.67 5.19
C PRO A 358 -25.65 -15.24 5.66
N PHE A 359 -24.64 -15.82 5.04
CA PHE A 359 -23.25 -15.58 5.44
C PHE A 359 -22.30 -15.55 4.25
N HIS A 360 -21.19 -14.83 4.42
CA HIS A 360 -20.07 -14.83 3.51
C HIS A 360 -18.83 -15.39 4.23
N ALA A 361 -18.25 -16.47 3.71
CA ALA A 361 -17.02 -17.05 4.26
C ALA A 361 -15.79 -16.29 3.76
N LYS A 362 -14.85 -15.99 4.66
CA LYS A 362 -13.58 -15.35 4.32
C LYS A 362 -12.79 -16.25 3.35
N SER A 363 -12.57 -15.78 2.12
CA SER A 363 -11.93 -16.52 1.04
C SER A 363 -10.41 -16.54 1.14
N SER A 364 -9.82 -15.50 1.74
CA SER A 364 -8.37 -15.38 1.95
C SER A 364 -8.06 -15.16 3.44
N LEU A 365 -7.21 -16.03 3.99
CA LEU A 365 -6.68 -15.88 5.34
C LEU A 365 -5.31 -15.22 5.27
N VAL A 366 -5.05 -14.30 6.19
CA VAL A 366 -3.70 -13.77 6.39
C VAL A 366 -2.83 -14.94 6.87
N LEU A 367 -1.80 -15.27 6.08
CA LEU A 367 -0.81 -16.29 6.40
C LEU A 367 0.08 -15.82 7.56
N VAL A 368 -0.47 -15.82 8.78
CA VAL A 368 0.34 -15.81 9.98
C VAL A 368 0.65 -17.27 10.26
N ARG A 369 1.76 -17.77 9.69
CA ARG A 369 2.26 -19.09 10.06
C ARG A 369 2.43 -19.04 11.58
N LYS A 370 1.65 -19.83 12.33
CA LYS A 370 1.98 -20.22 13.70
C LYS A 370 3.25 -21.08 13.63
N THR A 371 4.35 -20.50 13.16
CA THR A 371 5.69 -21.03 13.37
C THR A 371 5.94 -20.87 14.85
N ILE A 372 5.55 -21.89 15.61
CA ILE A 372 6.49 -22.64 16.43
C ILE A 372 7.50 -21.71 17.11
N VAL A 373 7.03 -20.76 17.91
CA VAL A 373 7.78 -20.42 19.11
C VAL A 373 7.45 -21.57 20.02
N GLY A 374 8.43 -22.47 20.20
CA GLY A 374 8.27 -23.68 20.97
C GLY A 374 7.47 -23.37 22.23
N ARG A 375 6.37 -24.10 22.42
CA ARG A 375 5.99 -24.47 23.78
C ARG A 375 7.21 -25.18 24.34
N GLY A 376 8.13 -24.42 24.93
CA GLY A 376 9.24 -24.97 25.68
C GLY A 376 8.63 -25.91 26.72
N PRO A 377 9.24 -27.08 26.98
CA PRO A 377 8.72 -28.08 27.91
C PRO A 377 8.69 -27.63 29.39
N LEU A 378 8.80 -26.32 29.69
CA LEU A 378 9.05 -25.78 31.02
C LEU A 378 7.81 -25.41 31.85
N LEU A 379 6.59 -25.63 31.37
CA LEU A 379 5.35 -25.42 32.16
C LEU A 379 4.61 -26.73 32.49
N ARG A 380 5.36 -27.82 32.71
CA ARG A 380 4.80 -29.12 33.13
C ARG A 380 5.42 -29.65 34.43
N ARG A 381 5.76 -28.79 35.39
CA ARG A 381 6.07 -29.18 36.78
C ARG A 381 5.74 -28.06 37.78
N SER A 382 4.50 -28.05 38.29
CA SER A 382 4.17 -27.73 39.69
C SER A 382 2.65 -27.76 39.88
N ALA A 383 2.11 -28.98 39.94
CA ALA A 383 0.85 -29.28 40.61
C ALA A 383 0.94 -30.75 41.04
N ARG A 384 1.64 -30.96 42.16
CA ARG A 384 1.40 -32.03 43.11
C ARG A 384 1.30 -31.37 44.47
#